data_AF-A0A965JSL2-F1
#
_entry.id   AF-A0A965JSL2-F1
#
_cell.length_a   1.000
_cell.length_b   1.000
_cell.length_c   1.000
_cell.angle_alpha   90.00
_cell.angle_beta   90.00
_cell.angle_gamma   90.00
#
_symmetry.space_group_name_H-M   'P 1'
#
loop_
_entity.id
_entity.type
_entity.pdbx_description
1 polymer ?
#
loop_
_entity_poly.entity_id
_entity_poly.type
_entity_poly.pdbx_seq_one_letter_code
_entity_poly.pdbx_strand_id
1 'polypeptide(L)'
;MNYEAAVKQLQETGSMSLMDFKEMSYEDLEDLLEEIKKWALYANGNAEKLEKKKKKKRRKRRNKNSVWQSPNGLKACNCRP
;
A
#
# COMPACT_ATOMS: atom_id res chain seq x y z
N MET A 1 8.93 -5.15 17.32
CA MET A 1 7.60 -5.71 16.97
C MET A 1 7.48 -5.84 15.45
N ASN A 2 6.76 -6.84 14.90
CA ASN A 2 6.53 -7.00 13.45
C ASN A 2 5.08 -6.66 13.07
N TYR A 3 4.86 -6.19 11.84
CA TYR A 3 3.52 -5.81 11.33
C TYR A 3 2.43 -6.86 11.61
N GLU A 4 2.69 -8.14 11.31
CA GLU A 4 1.70 -9.20 11.47
C GLU A 4 1.33 -9.44 12.94
N ALA A 5 2.30 -9.31 13.83
CA ALA A 5 2.08 -9.45 15.26
C ALA A 5 1.33 -8.23 15.84
N ALA A 6 1.59 -7.03 15.32
CA ALA A 6 0.83 -5.82 15.66
C ALA A 6 -0.64 -5.92 15.23
N VAL A 7 -0.89 -6.39 14.00
CA VAL A 7 -2.26 -6.64 13.51
C VAL A 7 -2.98 -7.68 14.36
N LYS A 8 -2.27 -8.76 14.74
CA LYS A 8 -2.84 -9.80 15.61
C LYS A 8 -3.23 -9.25 16.99
N GLN A 9 -2.37 -8.45 17.61
CA GLN A 9 -2.71 -7.75 18.86
C GLN A 9 -3.94 -6.86 18.67
N LEU A 10 -3.97 -6.03 17.63
CA LEU A 10 -5.13 -5.18 17.33
C LEU A 10 -6.43 -5.98 17.16
N GLN A 11 -6.37 -7.20 16.63
CA GLN A 11 -7.56 -8.07 16.52
C GLN A 11 -8.00 -8.69 17.84
N GLU A 12 -7.05 -9.07 18.70
CA GLU A 12 -7.33 -9.76 19.96
C GLU A 12 -7.71 -8.78 21.09
N THR A 13 -6.98 -7.66 21.21
CA THR A 13 -7.14 -6.69 22.29
C THR A 13 -7.81 -5.39 21.86
N GLY A 14 -7.95 -5.12 20.55
CA GLY A 14 -8.52 -3.85 20.05
C GLY A 14 -7.65 -2.63 20.32
N SER A 15 -6.45 -2.83 20.88
CA SER A 15 -5.55 -1.78 21.36
C SER A 15 -4.09 -2.26 21.31
N MET A 16 -3.18 -1.30 21.16
CA MET A 16 -1.72 -1.51 21.05
C MET A 16 -1.00 -0.43 21.88
N SER A 17 0.15 -0.77 22.47
CA SER A 17 0.97 0.17 23.22
C SER A 17 1.81 1.07 22.31
N LEU A 18 2.08 2.30 22.76
CA LEU A 18 2.98 3.22 22.07
C LEU A 18 4.44 2.71 22.03
N MET A 19 4.83 1.86 22.98
CA MET A 19 6.18 1.26 22.97
C MET A 19 6.36 0.30 21.80
N ASP A 20 5.33 -0.50 21.46
CA ASP A 20 5.38 -1.43 20.33
C ASP A 20 5.58 -0.69 19.00
N PHE A 21 4.96 0.49 18.87
CA PHE A 21 5.15 1.39 17.73
C PHE A 21 6.58 1.93 17.62
N LYS A 22 7.22 2.24 18.75
CA LYS A 22 8.61 2.75 18.78
C LYS A 22 9.63 1.70 18.35
N GLU A 23 9.35 0.42 18.61
CA GLU A 23 10.22 -0.70 18.23
C GLU A 23 10.00 -1.19 16.78
N MET A 24 9.07 -0.58 16.04
CA MET A 24 8.79 -0.92 14.64
C MET A 24 9.62 -0.09 13.66
N SER A 25 9.88 -0.67 12.49
CA SER A 25 10.46 0.08 11.37
C SER A 25 9.45 1.10 10.84
N TYR A 26 9.95 2.25 10.35
CA TYR A 26 9.08 3.29 9.80
C TYR A 26 8.23 2.80 8.61
N GLU A 27 8.75 1.89 7.79
CA GLU A 27 8.00 1.30 6.66
C GLU A 27 6.86 0.41 7.15
N ASP A 28 7.09 -0.44 8.17
CA ASP A 28 6.04 -1.28 8.75
C ASP A 28 5.01 -0.45 9.51
N LEU A 29 5.46 0.61 10.16
CA LEU A 29 4.63 1.56 10.90
C LEU A 29 3.66 2.29 9.97
N GLU A 30 4.16 2.84 8.87
CA GLU A 30 3.34 3.54 7.88
C GLU A 30 2.29 2.61 7.26
N ASP A 31 2.70 1.39 6.87
CA ASP A 31 1.78 0.38 6.33
C ASP A 31 0.70 -0.01 7.37
N LEU A 32 1.07 -0.13 8.65
CA LEU A 32 0.13 -0.45 9.74
C LEU A 32 -0.87 0.68 9.97
N LEU A 33 -0.41 1.92 10.02
CA LEU A 33 -1.28 3.09 10.23
C LEU A 33 -2.24 3.33 9.06
N GLU A 34 -1.78 3.15 7.81
CA GLU A 34 -2.66 3.20 6.63
C GLU A 34 -3.77 2.14 6.75
N GLU A 35 -3.45 0.94 7.21
CA GLU A 35 -4.42 -0.14 7.36
C GLU A 35 -5.38 0.09 8.53
N ILE A 36 -4.89 0.54 9.69
CA ILE A 36 -5.73 0.95 10.83
C ILE A 36 -6.70 2.05 10.42
N LYS A 37 -6.25 3.03 9.63
CA LYS A 37 -7.11 4.12 9.14
C LYS A 37 -8.22 3.60 8.23
N LYS A 38 -7.89 2.72 7.27
CA LYS A 38 -8.91 2.08 6.42
C LYS A 38 -9.88 1.23 7.24
N TRP A 39 -9.36 0.48 8.20
CA TRP A 39 -10.17 -0.35 9.08
C TRP A 39 -11.14 0.49 9.93
N ALA A 40 -10.67 1.56 10.55
CA ALA A 40 -11.53 2.47 11.31
C ALA A 40 -12.63 3.10 10.43
N LEU A 41 -12.27 3.55 9.22
CA LEU A 41 -13.21 4.24 8.33
C LEU A 41 -14.20 3.31 7.61
N TYR A 42 -13.75 2.14 7.14
CA TYR A 42 -14.53 1.26 6.27
C TYR A 42 -15.03 0.00 6.96
N ALA A 43 -14.36 -0.45 8.02
CA ALA A 43 -14.76 -1.63 8.77
C ALA A 43 -15.42 -1.32 10.12
N ASN A 44 -15.55 -0.04 10.49
CA ASN A 44 -16.18 0.43 11.73
C ASN A 44 -15.64 -0.30 12.97
N GLY A 45 -14.34 -0.57 13.00
CA GLY A 45 -13.69 -1.28 14.12
C GLY A 45 -13.97 -2.79 14.21
N ASN A 46 -14.51 -3.43 13.17
CA ASN A 46 -14.68 -4.89 13.16
C ASN A 46 -13.34 -5.61 12.92
N ALA A 47 -12.77 -6.21 13.97
CA ALA A 47 -11.47 -6.89 13.97
C ALA A 47 -11.30 -7.95 12.86
N GLU A 48 -12.36 -8.64 12.43
CA GLU A 48 -12.30 -9.66 11.39
C GLU A 48 -11.91 -9.09 10.01
N LYS A 49 -12.17 -7.81 9.77
CA LYS A 49 -11.86 -7.11 8.52
C LYS A 49 -10.45 -6.50 8.48
N LEU A 50 -9.68 -6.58 9.56
CA LEU A 50 -8.31 -6.08 9.60
C LEU A 50 -7.38 -7.05 8.84
N GLU A 51 -6.79 -6.60 7.73
CA GLU A 51 -6.03 -7.44 6.80
C GLU A 51 -4.72 -7.93 7.47
N LYS A 52 -4.58 -9.24 7.69
CA LYS A 52 -3.44 -9.86 8.42
C LYS A 52 -2.10 -9.82 7.68
N LYS A 53 -2.10 -9.58 6.37
CA LYS A 53 -0.89 -9.71 5.54
C LYS A 53 -0.63 -8.42 4.78
N LYS A 54 0.62 -7.94 4.83
CA LYS A 54 1.10 -6.85 3.97
C LYS A 54 0.71 -7.15 2.53
N LYS A 55 -0.20 -6.35 1.98
CA LYS A 55 -0.52 -6.41 0.56
C LYS A 55 0.73 -5.92 -0.17
N LYS A 56 1.46 -6.85 -0.79
CA LYS A 56 2.67 -6.54 -1.58
C LYS A 56 2.29 -5.46 -2.60
N LYS A 57 2.70 -4.21 -2.36
CA LYS A 57 2.45 -3.06 -3.25
C LYS A 57 3.05 -3.43 -4.60
N ARG A 58 2.24 -3.90 -5.55
CA ARG A 58 2.67 -4.07 -6.95
C ARG A 58 3.00 -2.66 -7.44
N ARG A 59 4.29 -2.30 -7.47
CA ARG A 59 4.77 -1.12 -8.19
C ARG A 59 4.20 -1.21 -9.60
N LYS A 60 3.17 -0.41 -9.89
CA LYS A 60 2.63 -0.28 -11.23
C LYS A 60 3.74 0.36 -12.04
N ARG A 61 4.48 -0.46 -12.81
CA ARG A 61 5.44 0.05 -13.79
C ARG A 61 4.65 0.99 -14.69
N ARG A 62 4.93 2.30 -14.64
CA ARG A 62 4.45 3.23 -15.68
C ARG A 62 5.07 2.72 -16.98
N ASN A 63 4.28 2.05 -17.81
CA ASN A 63 4.69 1.72 -19.16
C ASN A 63 4.79 3.04 -19.93
N LYS A 64 6.00 3.61 -20.07
CA LYS A 64 6.28 4.75 -20.96
C LYS A 64 6.35 4.29 -22.42
N ASN A 65 5.33 3.58 -22.89
CA ASN A 65 5.21 3.27 -24.30
C ASN A 65 3.74 3.33 -24.73
N SER A 66 3.14 4.51 -24.57
CA SER A 66 1.97 4.88 -25.39
C SER A 66 2.50 5.35 -26.73
N VAL A 67 2.79 4.39 -27.63
CA VAL A 67 2.88 4.69 -29.06
C VAL A 67 1.48 5.11 -29.49
N TRP A 68 1.29 6.40 -29.74
CA TRP A 68 0.12 6.86 -30.49
C TRP A 68 0.30 6.37 -31.92
N GLN A 69 -0.38 5.28 -32.29
CA GLN A 69 -0.57 4.95 -33.69
C GLN A 69 -1.66 5.88 -34.23
N SER A 70 -1.22 6.89 -34.98
CA SER A 70 -2.12 7.67 -35.82
C SER A 70 -2.70 6.74 -36.91
N PRO A 71 -4.02 6.75 -37.18
CA PRO A 71 -4.64 5.87 -38.17
C PRO A 71 -4.15 6.08 -39.61
N ASN A 72 -3.47 7.20 -39.87
CA ASN A 72 -3.01 7.57 -41.20
C ASN A 72 -1.48 7.47 -41.25
N GLY A 73 -0.99 6.48 -42.00
CA GLY A 73 0.40 6.05 -42.09
C GLY A 73 1.39 7.07 -42.64
N LEU A 74 1.68 8.11 -41.87
CA LEU A 74 2.82 9.00 -42.07
C LEU A 74 3.76 8.86 -40.85
N LYS A 75 4.88 8.16 -41.06
CA LYS A 75 5.96 8.09 -40.09
C LYS A 75 6.64 9.46 -40.01
N ALA A 76 6.41 10.19 -38.92
CA ALA A 76 7.23 11.35 -38.60
C ALA A 76 8.57 10.86 -38.01
N CYS A 77 9.61 10.86 -38.84
CA CYS A 77 10.98 10.64 -38.40
C CYS A 77 11.47 11.94 -37.74
N ASN A 78 11.45 12.02 -36.41
CA ASN A 78 12.16 13.10 -35.71
C ASN A 78 13.63 12.69 -35.54
N CYS A 79 14.48 13.14 -36.47
CA CYS A 79 15.93 13.16 -36.31
C CYS A 79 16.53 14.33 -37.09
N ARG A 80 16.88 15.43 -36.41
CA ARG A 80 18.29 15.83 -36.15
C ARG A 80 18.36 17.16 -35.37
N PRO A 81 19.52 17.48 -34.74
CA PRO A 81 19.69 18.67 -33.91
C PRO A 81 19.68 19.98 -34.72
#